data_AF-A0A0B6XVP6-F1
#
_entry.id   AF-A0A0B6XVP6-F1
#
_cell.length_a   1.000
_cell.length_b   1.000
_cell.length_c   1.000
_cell.angle_alpha   90.00
_cell.angle_beta   90.00
_cell.angle_gamma   90.00
#
_symmetry.space_group_name_H-M   'P 1'
#
loop_
_entity.id
_entity.type
_entity.pdbx_description
1 polymer ?
#
loop_
_entity_poly.entity_id
_entity_poly.type
_entity_poly.pdbx_seq_one_letter_code
_entity_poly.pdbx_strand_id
1 'polypeptide(L)'
;GSQELAEVRSRAEQLRDGVLKSRGEALLPLSIATFIFDTLCIPANMMYSADEKLGFEAAVTALGMKANIAESDHPLLCESTRRQRGELVISMLVHYKDDQLKLSKIMDKLLDKEVHQQYKAPCLMNYLSGHKQAASYHVSTIATSG
;
A
#
# COMPACT_ATOMS: atom_id res chain seq x y z
N GLY A 1 24.09 -16.72 3.72
CA GLY A 1 24.61 -17.26 2.45
C GLY A 1 23.49 -17.45 1.44
N SER A 2 23.74 -18.19 0.36
CA SER A 2 22.78 -18.41 -0.74
C SER A 2 21.59 -19.28 -0.33
N GLN A 3 21.79 -20.24 0.57
CA GLN A 3 20.74 -21.11 1.10
C GLN A 3 19.75 -20.32 1.95
N GLU A 4 20.25 -19.46 2.83
CA GLU A 4 19.42 -18.64 3.71
C GLU A 4 18.58 -17.65 2.89
N LEU A 5 19.14 -17.06 1.82
CA LEU A 5 18.38 -16.24 0.89
C LEU A 5 17.29 -17.04 0.14
N ALA A 6 17.56 -18.29 -0.24
CA ALA A 6 16.54 -19.15 -0.84
C ALA A 6 15.38 -19.44 0.12
N GLU A 7 15.68 -19.66 1.40
CA GLU A 7 14.65 -19.79 2.44
C GLU A 7 13.83 -18.51 2.60
N VAL A 8 14.47 -17.34 2.62
CA VAL A 8 13.78 -16.05 2.69
C VAL A 8 12.84 -15.86 1.51
N ARG A 9 13.27 -16.17 0.28
CA ARG A 9 12.40 -16.13 -0.91
C ARG A 9 11.20 -17.05 -0.77
N SER A 10 11.41 -18.29 -0.34
CA SER A 10 10.32 -19.24 -0.13
C SER A 10 9.30 -18.75 0.90
N ARG A 11 9.75 -18.11 1.98
CA ARG A 11 8.85 -17.49 2.97
C ARG A 11 8.12 -16.28 2.41
N ALA A 12 8.78 -15.46 1.59
CA ALA A 12 8.17 -14.32 0.92
C ALA A 12 7.07 -14.75 -0.06
N GLU A 13 7.29 -15.83 -0.83
CA GLU A 13 6.26 -16.42 -1.69
C GLU A 13 5.07 -16.91 -0.87
N GLN A 14 5.31 -17.68 0.19
CA GLN A 14 4.24 -18.17 1.07
C GLN A 14 3.45 -17.02 1.71
N LEU A 15 4.12 -15.94 2.08
CA LEU A 15 3.50 -14.77 2.68
C LEU A 15 2.68 -13.98 1.67
N ARG A 16 3.23 -13.73 0.47
CA ARG A 16 2.54 -13.09 -0.65
C ARG A 16 1.26 -13.85 -1.03
N ASP A 17 1.36 -15.18 -1.08
CA ASP A 17 0.24 -16.04 -1.48
C ASP A 17 -0.75 -16.30 -0.33
N GLY A 18 -0.49 -15.76 0.87
CA GLY A 18 -1.35 -15.91 2.03
C GLY A 18 -1.40 -17.34 2.61
N VAL A 19 -0.48 -18.21 2.20
CA VAL A 19 -0.42 -19.61 2.63
C VAL A 19 0.50 -19.84 3.83
N LEU A 20 1.16 -18.78 4.31
CA LEU A 20 2.04 -18.84 5.47
C LEU A 20 1.20 -19.13 6.73
N LYS A 21 1.27 -20.38 7.20
CA LYS A 21 0.55 -20.84 8.39
C LYS A 21 1.09 -20.14 9.63
N SER A 22 0.27 -19.34 10.29
CA SER A 22 0.60 -18.79 11.61
C SER A 22 0.67 -19.93 12.64
N ARG A 23 1.57 -19.81 13.62
CA ARG A 23 1.61 -20.71 14.80
C ARG A 23 0.47 -20.34 15.77
N GLY A 24 -0.78 -20.51 15.32
CA GLY A 24 -2.00 -20.17 16.06
C GLY A 24 -2.83 -19.08 15.38
N GLU A 25 -4.13 -19.02 15.69
CA GLU A 25 -5.11 -18.11 15.06
C GLU A 25 -4.88 -16.63 15.37
N ALA A 26 -4.04 -16.33 16.37
CA ALA A 26 -3.87 -15.02 16.94
C ALA A 26 -2.80 -14.15 16.26
N LEU A 27 -1.70 -14.74 15.76
CA LEU A 27 -0.49 -13.97 15.46
C LEU A 27 -0.32 -13.71 13.96
N LEU A 28 -0.26 -12.44 13.59
CA LEU A 28 0.10 -12.02 12.24
C LEU A 28 1.60 -12.18 11.99
N PRO A 29 2.03 -12.55 10.78
CA PRO A 29 3.43 -12.73 10.43
C PRO A 29 4.18 -11.39 10.20
N LEU A 30 3.92 -10.36 11.00
CA LEU A 30 4.50 -9.02 10.83
C LEU A 30 6.02 -9.02 10.99
N SER A 31 6.56 -9.72 11.99
CA SER A 31 8.01 -9.81 12.18
C SER A 31 8.71 -10.52 11.02
N ILE A 32 8.07 -11.55 10.45
CA ILE A 32 8.58 -12.24 9.26
C ILE A 32 8.53 -11.30 8.06
N ALA A 33 7.45 -10.54 7.89
CA ALA A 33 7.31 -9.55 6.83
C ALA A 33 8.40 -8.45 6.91
N THR A 34 8.66 -7.91 8.11
CA THR A 34 9.75 -6.95 8.32
C THR A 34 11.09 -7.53 7.94
N PHE A 35 11.40 -8.75 8.39
CA PHE A 35 12.66 -9.40 8.05
C PHE A 35 12.82 -9.63 6.54
N ILE A 36 11.76 -10.09 5.86
CA ILE A 36 11.73 -10.26 4.41
C ILE A 36 11.94 -8.92 3.70
N PHE A 37 11.28 -7.86 4.15
CA PHE A 37 11.42 -6.53 3.58
C PHE A 37 12.84 -6.00 3.70
N ASP A 38 13.40 -6.03 4.90
CA ASP A 38 14.78 -5.58 5.16
C ASP A 38 15.79 -6.39 4.34
N THR A 39 15.59 -7.71 4.21
CA THR A 39 16.52 -8.58 3.48
C THR A 39 16.42 -8.45 1.97
N LEU A 40 15.20 -8.39 1.41
CA LEU A 40 14.99 -8.45 -0.04
C LEU A 40 14.87 -7.07 -0.69
N CYS A 41 14.46 -6.03 0.05
CA CYS A 41 14.20 -4.68 -0.50
C CYS A 41 15.23 -3.64 -0.03
N ILE A 42 15.78 -3.78 1.18
CA ILE A 42 16.83 -2.90 1.71
C ILE A 42 18.15 -3.67 1.80
N PRO A 43 18.70 -4.20 0.69
CA PRO A 43 19.97 -4.90 0.76
C PRO A 43 21.04 -3.96 1.29
N ALA A 44 21.87 -4.45 2.22
CA ALA A 44 22.96 -3.68 2.82
C ALA A 44 23.95 -3.09 1.80
N ASN A 45 23.93 -3.59 0.56
CA ASN A 45 24.65 -3.04 -0.57
C ASN A 45 23.60 -2.51 -1.58
N MET A 46 23.63 -1.21 -1.87
CA MET A 46 22.67 -0.38 -2.65
C MET A 46 22.42 -0.81 -4.12
N MET A 47 22.61 -2.08 -4.46
CA MET A 47 22.18 -2.63 -5.75
C MET A 47 20.73 -3.10 -5.63
N TYR A 48 19.93 -2.76 -6.64
CA TYR A 48 18.60 -3.32 -6.84
C TYR A 48 18.65 -4.84 -6.70
N SER A 49 17.94 -5.36 -5.69
CA SER A 49 17.77 -6.78 -5.51
C SER A 49 16.79 -7.27 -6.57
N ALA A 50 17.13 -8.32 -7.31
CA ALA A 50 16.18 -9.00 -8.19
C ALA A 50 14.91 -9.45 -7.45
N ASP A 51 15.02 -9.61 -6.12
CA ASP A 51 13.97 -10.06 -5.23
C ASP A 51 13.15 -8.91 -4.62
N GLU A 52 13.45 -7.65 -4.93
CA GLU A 52 12.79 -6.49 -4.35
C GLU A 52 11.26 -6.52 -4.58
N LYS A 53 10.84 -6.89 -5.80
CA LYS A 53 9.41 -7.03 -6.12
C LYS A 53 8.73 -8.06 -5.22
N LEU A 54 9.38 -9.19 -4.97
CA LEU A 54 8.84 -10.27 -4.13
C LEU A 54 8.75 -9.80 -2.67
N GLY A 55 9.81 -9.17 -2.15
CA GLY A 55 9.82 -8.65 -0.79
C GLY A 55 8.75 -7.59 -0.56
N PHE A 56 8.57 -6.69 -1.52
CA PHE A 56 7.53 -5.68 -1.48
C PHE A 56 6.12 -6.30 -1.47
N GLU A 57 5.82 -7.21 -2.41
CA GLU A 57 4.50 -7.85 -2.50
C GLU A 57 4.18 -8.67 -1.24
N ALA A 58 5.16 -9.36 -0.67
CA ALA A 58 5.01 -10.08 0.59
C ALA A 58 4.70 -9.12 1.76
N ALA A 59 5.44 -8.02 1.88
CA ALA A 59 5.22 -7.03 2.93
C ALA A 59 3.84 -6.34 2.81
N VAL A 60 3.45 -5.91 1.61
CA VAL A 60 2.12 -5.32 1.35
C VAL A 60 1.00 -6.31 1.69
N THR A 61 1.19 -7.59 1.39
CA THR A 61 0.21 -8.63 1.75
C THR A 61 0.06 -8.74 3.27
N ALA A 62 1.18 -8.76 4.01
CA ALA A 62 1.18 -8.81 5.47
C ALA A 62 0.48 -7.61 6.13
N LEU A 63 0.65 -6.40 5.57
CA LEU A 63 -0.06 -5.20 6.04
C LEU A 63 -1.58 -5.35 5.98
N GLY A 64 -2.08 -6.05 4.96
CA GLY A 64 -3.51 -6.29 4.75
C GLY A 64 -4.11 -7.41 5.60
N MET A 65 -3.30 -8.18 6.33
CA MET A 65 -3.80 -9.29 7.13
C MET A 65 -4.53 -8.79 8.38
N LYS A 66 -5.61 -9.48 8.76
CA LYS A 66 -6.43 -9.17 9.94
C LYS A 66 -6.21 -10.24 11.00
N ALA A 67 -5.91 -9.81 12.23
CA ALA A 67 -5.85 -10.71 13.37
C ALA A 67 -7.27 -11.13 13.74
N ASN A 68 -7.49 -12.41 14.03
CA ASN A 68 -8.78 -12.91 14.49
C ASN A 68 -8.84 -12.91 16.03
N ILE A 69 -8.69 -11.72 16.62
CA ILE A 69 -8.70 -11.52 18.07
C ILE A 69 -9.56 -10.30 18.39
N ALA A 70 -10.44 -10.44 19.39
CA ALA A 70 -11.20 -9.31 19.91
C ALA A 70 -10.29 -8.39 20.75
N GLU A 71 -10.29 -7.10 20.42
CA GLU A 71 -9.50 -6.09 21.15
C GLU A 71 -9.97 -5.90 22.60
N SER A 72 -11.26 -6.13 22.87
CA SER A 72 -11.81 -6.13 24.23
C SER A 72 -11.12 -7.14 25.14
N ASP A 73 -10.72 -8.28 24.58
CA ASP A 73 -10.19 -9.41 25.33
C ASP A 73 -8.66 -9.34 25.42
N HIS A 74 -8.01 -8.71 24.44
CA HIS A 74 -6.55 -8.65 24.32
C HIS A 74 -6.00 -7.26 23.93
N PRO A 75 -6.29 -6.18 24.68
CA PRO A 75 -5.97 -4.82 24.28
C PRO A 75 -4.47 -4.56 24.07
N LEU A 76 -3.61 -5.12 24.93
CA LEU A 76 -2.14 -4.94 24.83
C LEU A 76 -1.52 -5.66 23.61
N LEU A 77 -2.08 -6.80 23.22
CA LEU A 77 -1.63 -7.54 22.04
C LEU A 77 -2.04 -6.80 20.76
N CYS A 78 -3.27 -6.30 20.72
CA CYS A 78 -3.77 -5.46 19.63
C CYS A 78 -2.94 -4.19 19.48
N GLU A 79 -2.63 -3.50 20.58
CA GLU A 79 -1.74 -2.34 20.58
C GLU A 79 -0.34 -2.68 20.04
N SER A 80 0.26 -3.77 20.54
CA SER A 80 1.57 -4.23 20.06
C SER A 80 1.57 -4.57 18.58
N THR A 81 0.49 -5.19 18.09
CA THR A 81 0.32 -5.54 16.67
C THR A 81 0.14 -4.30 15.81
N ARG A 82 -0.67 -3.32 16.27
CA ARG A 82 -0.83 -2.02 15.61
C ARG A 82 0.52 -1.29 15.52
N ARG A 83 1.30 -1.29 16.61
CA ARG A 83 2.65 -0.70 16.63
C ARG A 83 3.61 -1.39 15.66
N GLN A 84 3.72 -2.73 15.72
CA GLN A 84 4.60 -3.48 14.82
C GLN A 84 4.26 -3.24 13.34
N ARG A 85 2.97 -3.16 13.02
CA ARG A 85 2.50 -2.81 11.67
C ARG A 85 2.91 -1.39 11.29
N GLY A 86 2.76 -0.43 12.21
CA GLY A 86 3.18 0.96 12.01
C GLY A 86 4.67 1.10 11.70
N GLU A 87 5.54 0.43 12.45
CA GLU A 87 6.98 0.44 12.20
C GLU A 87 7.33 -0.10 10.80
N LEU A 88 6.72 -1.20 10.39
CA LEU A 88 6.91 -1.76 9.04
C LEU A 88 6.47 -0.78 7.95
N VAL A 89 5.31 -0.15 8.12
CA VAL A 89 4.78 0.84 7.17
C VAL A 89 5.73 2.03 7.04
N ILE A 90 6.23 2.56 8.15
CA ILE A 90 7.17 3.69 8.12
C ILE A 90 8.42 3.31 7.33
N SER A 91 9.00 2.12 7.59
CA SER A 91 10.17 1.63 6.83
C SER A 91 9.89 1.57 5.33
N MET A 92 8.74 1.01 4.93
CA MET A 92 8.34 0.93 3.52
C MET A 92 8.11 2.29 2.87
N LEU A 93 7.45 3.23 3.56
CA LEU A 93 7.18 4.58 3.05
C LEU A 93 8.46 5.38 2.87
N VAL A 94 9.41 5.28 3.81
CA VAL A 94 10.71 5.94 3.70
C VAL A 94 11.53 5.37 2.55
N HIS A 95 11.55 4.04 2.41
CA HIS A 95 12.30 3.37 1.36
C HIS A 95 11.74 3.65 -0.05
N TYR A 96 10.41 3.68 -0.20
CA TYR A 96 9.74 3.94 -1.50
C TYR A 96 9.23 5.37 -1.68
N LYS A 97 9.75 6.34 -0.94
CA LYS A 97 9.29 7.75 -0.95
C LYS A 97 9.20 8.39 -2.35
N ASP A 98 9.99 7.90 -3.30
CA ASP A 98 10.07 8.42 -4.67
C ASP A 98 9.28 7.56 -5.70
N ASP A 99 8.68 6.43 -5.28
CA ASP A 99 7.88 5.54 -6.13
C ASP A 99 6.39 5.66 -5.78
N GLN A 100 5.69 6.53 -6.50
CA GLN A 100 4.27 6.84 -6.29
C GLN A 100 3.36 5.60 -6.37
N LEU A 101 3.69 4.63 -7.23
CA LEU A 101 2.87 3.42 -7.40
C LEU A 101 3.01 2.50 -6.19
N LYS A 102 4.23 2.34 -5.65
CA LYS A 102 4.45 1.56 -4.43
C LYS A 102 3.86 2.25 -3.20
N LEU A 103 4.02 3.58 -3.08
CA LEU A 103 3.38 4.35 -2.01
C LEU A 103 1.86 4.16 -2.02
N SER A 104 1.21 4.29 -3.19
CA SER A 104 -0.24 4.06 -3.30
C SER A 104 -0.64 2.69 -2.77
N LYS A 105 0.09 1.63 -3.14
CA LYS A 105 -0.20 0.26 -2.67
C LYS A 105 -0.02 0.10 -1.16
N ILE A 106 0.97 0.77 -0.56
CA ILE A 106 1.16 0.77 0.89
C ILE A 106 0.00 1.49 1.56
N MET A 107 -0.34 2.69 1.09
CA MET A 107 -1.44 3.50 1.64
C MET A 107 -2.78 2.78 1.51
N ASP A 108 -3.04 2.07 0.41
CA ASP A 108 -4.27 1.28 0.22
C ASP A 108 -4.46 0.16 1.26
N LYS A 109 -3.38 -0.30 1.90
CA LYS A 109 -3.43 -1.30 2.97
C LYS A 109 -3.43 -0.69 4.37
N LEU A 110 -2.80 0.47 4.54
CA LEU A 110 -2.75 1.19 5.80
C LEU A 110 -4.05 1.94 6.08
N LEU A 111 -4.58 2.63 5.08
CA LEU A 111 -5.72 3.52 5.23
C LEU A 111 -7.02 2.73 5.19
N ASP A 112 -7.86 2.94 6.21
CA ASP A 112 -9.21 2.41 6.20
C ASP A 112 -10.04 3.12 5.11
N LYS A 113 -10.56 2.34 4.16
CA LYS A 113 -11.35 2.85 3.02
C LYS A 113 -12.64 3.53 3.46
N GLU A 114 -13.16 3.21 4.65
CA GLU A 114 -14.40 3.79 5.17
C GLU A 114 -14.15 5.13 5.89
N VAL A 115 -12.90 5.42 6.27
CA VAL A 115 -12.51 6.61 7.05
C VAL A 115 -11.88 7.72 6.19
N HIS A 116 -11.30 7.40 5.02
CA HIS A 116 -10.46 8.36 4.27
C HIS A 116 -11.16 9.14 3.14
N GLN A 117 -11.24 10.47 3.31
CA GLN A 117 -11.72 11.45 2.33
C GLN A 117 -10.88 11.53 1.03
N GLN A 118 -9.68 10.94 0.94
CA GLN A 118 -8.84 10.98 -0.28
C GLN A 118 -9.45 10.21 -1.47
N TYR A 119 -10.39 9.30 -1.22
CA TYR A 119 -11.23 8.70 -2.27
C TYR A 119 -12.43 9.59 -2.67
N LYS A 120 -12.72 10.64 -1.89
CA LYS A 120 -13.76 11.65 -2.19
C LYS A 120 -13.20 12.91 -2.87
N ALA A 121 -11.88 13.07 -2.93
CA ALA A 121 -11.29 14.16 -3.70
C ALA A 121 -11.46 13.86 -5.20
N PRO A 122 -12.14 14.71 -5.98
CA PRO A 122 -12.22 14.53 -7.43
C PRO A 122 -10.80 14.47 -7.98
N CYS A 123 -10.46 13.40 -8.70
CA CYS A 123 -9.23 13.35 -9.46
C CYS A 123 -9.17 14.57 -10.41
N LEU A 124 -7.98 15.14 -10.62
CA LEU A 124 -7.76 16.28 -11.53
C LEU A 124 -8.38 16.05 -12.94
N MET A 125 -8.54 14.78 -13.32
CA MET A 125 -9.22 14.31 -14.54
C MET A 125 -10.68 14.80 -14.64
N ASN A 126 -11.39 14.95 -13.52
CA ASN A 126 -12.76 15.48 -13.49
C ASN A 126 -12.80 16.99 -13.73
N TYR A 127 -11.78 17.74 -13.29
CA TYR A 127 -11.69 19.18 -13.58
C TYR A 127 -11.37 19.46 -15.04
N LEU A 128 -10.53 18.63 -15.66
CA LEU A 128 -10.15 18.77 -17.07
C LEU A 128 -11.27 18.35 -18.02
N SER A 129 -12.11 17.39 -17.63
CA SER A 129 -13.26 16.95 -18.45
C SER A 129 -14.45 17.91 -18.45
N GLY A 130 -14.44 18.93 -17.57
CA GLY A 130 -15.54 19.89 -17.40
C GLY A 130 -15.50 21.12 -18.30
N HIS A 131 -14.40 21.41 -19.02
CA HIS A 131 -14.32 22.58 -19.90
C HIS A 131 -14.69 22.23 -21.34
N LYS A 132 -15.99 22.11 -21.62
CA LYS A 132 -16.50 22.52 -22.94
C LYS A 132 -16.61 24.04 -22.91
N GLN A 133 -15.61 24.72 -23.48
CA GLN A 133 -15.59 26.17 -23.66
C GLN A 133 -16.86 26.62 -24.40
N ALA A 134 -17.73 27.37 -23.74
CA ALA A 134 -18.80 28.12 -24.39
C ALA A 134 -18.21 29.42 -24.94
N ALA A 135 -17.56 29.34 -26.10
CA ALA A 135 -17.29 30.50 -26.93
C ALA A 135 -18.46 30.63 -27.92
N SER A 136 -19.32 31.62 -27.73
CA SER A 136 -20.24 32.08 -28.78
C SER A 136 -20.33 33.60 -28.77
N TYR A 137 -19.35 34.19 -29.44
CA TYR A 137 -19.44 35.34 -30.36
C TYR A 137 -20.86 35.93 -30.55
N HIS A 138 -21.01 37.18 -30.10
CA HIS A 138 -22.13 38.05 -30.43
C HIS A 138 -21.87 38.68 -31.80
N VAL A 139 -22.61 38.25 -32.83
CA VAL A 139 -22.67 38.93 -34.12
C VAL A 139 -24.12 39.29 -34.41
N SER A 140 -24.34 40.60 -34.58
CA SER A 140 -25.60 41.27 -34.89
C SER A 140 -26.21 40.76 -36.19
N THR A 141 -27.53 40.59 -36.23
CA THR A 141 -28.27 40.53 -37.51
C THR A 141 -29.50 41.42 -37.42
N ILE A 142 -29.56 42.30 -38.40
CA ILE A 142 -30.55 43.33 -38.69
C ILE A 142 -31.83 42.62 -39.17
N ALA A 143 -32.99 42.93 -38.59
CA ALA A 143 -34.28 42.42 -39.04
C ALA A 143 -35.09 43.55 -39.70
N THR A 144 -35.17 43.50 -41.02
CA THR A 144 -36.16 44.17 -41.87
C THR A 144 -37.46 43.38 -41.87
N SER A 145 -38.59 44.02 -41.57
CA SER A 145 -39.89 43.88 -42.26
C SER A 145 -41.05 44.38 -41.39
N GLY A 146 -41.80 45.35 -41.91
CA GLY A 146 -43.04 45.89 -41.32
C GLY A 146 -43.24 47.34 -41.69
#